data_AF-A0A553N7A2-F1
#
_entry.id   AF-A0A553N7A2-F1
#
_cell.length_a   1.000
_cell.length_b   1.000
_cell.length_c   1.000
_cell.angle_alpha   90.00
_cell.angle_beta   90.00
_cell.angle_gamma   90.00
#
_symmetry.space_group_name_H-M   'P 1'
#
loop_
_entity.id
_entity.type
_entity.pdbx_description
1 polymer ?
#
loop_
_entity_poly.entity_id
_entity_poly.type
_entity_poly.pdbx_seq_one_letter_code
_entity_poly.pdbx_strand_id
1 'polypeptide(L)'
;MMAAWDPRPETELAMKTAEECATKGGSSSGSCAQGFGVCCVFSLACGGTTSENCTYLVQASTSTPTADPCTFTICKCSSNICRIRLDFTTFSIAGPTVGTASVGANTDTINGGAIGDCTSDSFSVTSPGNNGSPLICGFNTGQHMIVDSSALCHKASFGFSGTAVSRQFDIKVTQFACGDERGGPPGCLQYFTGNTGKFASFNFPTTGTAVTADGAQKPFRVVFKTDSDEALGAGTDAIASEQKESPAGIIGFHLNYALQDC
;
A
#
# COMPACT_ATOMS: atom_id res chain seq x y z
N MET A 1 32.79 6.82 10.91
CA MET A 1 31.31 6.70 10.90
C MET A 1 30.97 5.43 10.16
N MET A 2 30.50 4.40 10.86
CA MET A 2 30.10 3.13 10.23
C MET A 2 28.83 3.41 9.44
N ALA A 3 28.84 3.19 8.13
CA ALA A 3 27.62 3.15 7.34
C ALA A 3 26.75 2.04 7.92
N ALA A 4 25.57 2.39 8.42
CA ALA A 4 24.59 1.39 8.85
C ALA A 4 24.27 0.50 7.64
N TRP A 5 24.45 -0.82 7.80
CA TRP A 5 24.08 -1.78 6.76
C TRP A 5 22.57 -1.68 6.54
N ASP A 6 22.19 -1.27 5.34
CA ASP A 6 20.82 -1.16 4.91
C ASP A 6 20.29 -2.58 4.61
N PRO A 7 19.30 -3.11 5.35
CA PRO A 7 18.79 -4.46 5.16
C PRO A 7 17.92 -4.62 3.91
N ARG A 8 17.67 -3.55 3.14
CA ARG A 8 16.81 -3.58 1.94
C ARG A 8 17.49 -4.36 0.80
N PRO A 9 16.76 -5.23 0.08
CA PRO A 9 17.34 -6.01 -1.00
C PRO A 9 17.83 -5.11 -2.15
N GLU A 10 19.04 -5.36 -2.65
CA GLU A 10 19.68 -4.54 -3.69
C GLU A 10 18.87 -4.41 -4.98
N THR A 11 18.01 -5.38 -5.28
CA THR A 11 17.09 -5.37 -6.43
C THR A 11 15.99 -4.31 -6.33
N GLU A 12 15.85 -3.67 -5.17
CA GLU A 12 14.84 -2.66 -4.89
C GLU A 12 15.38 -1.23 -4.88
N LEU A 13 16.67 -1.05 -5.20
CA LEU A 13 17.36 0.23 -5.19
C LEU A 13 17.51 0.80 -6.60
N ALA A 14 17.66 2.12 -6.70
CA ALA A 14 17.85 2.78 -7.98
C ALA A 14 19.31 2.65 -8.43
N MET A 15 19.55 2.05 -9.60
CA MET A 15 20.88 2.05 -10.21
C MET A 15 21.22 3.46 -10.72
N LYS A 16 22.33 4.03 -10.24
CA LYS A 16 22.89 5.30 -10.71
C LYS A 16 24.43 5.28 -10.66
N THR A 17 25.10 6.24 -11.29
CA THR A 17 26.52 6.46 -10.98
C THR A 17 26.66 6.99 -9.55
N ALA A 18 27.84 6.83 -8.94
CA ALA A 18 28.10 7.33 -7.58
C ALA A 18 27.88 8.86 -7.50
N GLU A 19 28.30 9.57 -8.53
CA GLU A 19 28.17 11.03 -8.64
C GLU A 19 26.71 11.45 -8.79
N GLU A 20 25.94 10.77 -9.65
CA GLU A 20 24.50 11.04 -9.79
C GLU A 20 23.73 10.76 -8.50
N CYS A 21 24.08 9.67 -7.81
CA CYS A 21 23.46 9.29 -6.55
C CYS A 21 23.66 10.39 -5.50
N ALA A 22 24.91 10.83 -5.30
CA ALA A 22 25.24 11.89 -4.35
C ALA A 22 24.62 13.23 -4.74
N THR A 23 24.68 13.60 -6.02
CA THR A 23 24.12 14.88 -6.53
C THR A 23 22.61 14.96 -6.33
N LYS A 24 21.91 13.83 -6.41
CA LYS A 24 20.47 13.74 -6.20
C LYS A 24 20.08 13.53 -4.73
N GLY A 25 21.04 13.60 -3.80
CA GLY A 25 20.80 13.46 -2.36
C GLY A 25 20.56 12.02 -1.90
N GLY A 26 20.92 11.03 -2.73
CA GLY A 26 20.88 9.62 -2.38
C GLY A 26 22.18 9.16 -1.70
N SER A 27 22.10 8.03 -1.01
CA SER A 27 23.24 7.34 -0.41
C SER A 27 23.59 6.08 -1.18
N SER A 28 24.87 5.82 -1.40
CA SER A 28 25.35 4.58 -2.01
C SER A 28 25.28 3.44 -0.99
N SER A 29 24.53 2.39 -1.31
CA SER A 29 24.43 1.16 -0.52
C SER A 29 25.39 0.06 -0.99
N GLY A 30 26.29 0.36 -1.93
CA GLY A 30 27.21 -0.61 -2.53
C GLY A 30 27.22 -0.55 -4.06
N SER A 31 28.06 -1.38 -4.68
CA SER A 31 28.11 -1.52 -6.13
C SER A 31 27.02 -2.47 -6.61
N CYS A 32 26.30 -2.11 -7.66
CA CYS A 32 25.34 -3.02 -8.30
C CYS A 32 25.36 -2.91 -9.82
N ALA A 33 24.50 -3.68 -10.50
CA ALA A 33 24.60 -3.96 -11.93
C ALA A 33 26.00 -4.46 -12.33
N GLN A 34 26.50 -5.51 -11.65
CA GLN A 34 27.81 -6.10 -11.95
C GLN A 34 28.99 -5.11 -11.90
N GLY A 35 28.87 -4.04 -11.11
CA GLY A 35 29.91 -3.03 -10.93
C GLY A 35 29.81 -1.82 -11.87
N PHE A 36 28.79 -1.75 -12.74
CA PHE A 36 28.57 -0.59 -13.61
C PHE A 36 27.98 0.63 -12.90
N GLY A 37 27.44 0.46 -11.69
CA GLY A 37 26.87 1.56 -10.92
C GLY A 37 26.83 1.30 -9.42
N VAL A 38 26.21 2.21 -8.69
CA VAL A 38 25.90 2.06 -7.27
C VAL A 38 24.41 1.86 -7.06
N CYS A 39 24.09 1.14 -5.99
CA CYS A 39 22.73 0.95 -5.53
C CYS A 39 22.35 2.16 -4.69
N CYS A 40 21.71 3.12 -5.35
CA CYS A 40 21.38 4.39 -4.76
C CYS A 40 20.08 4.30 -3.97
N VAL A 41 20.15 4.74 -2.72
CA VAL A 41 19.02 4.81 -1.81
C VAL A 41 18.63 6.26 -1.61
N PHE A 42 17.38 6.60 -1.93
CA PHE A 42 16.79 7.88 -1.54
C PHE A 42 15.92 7.64 -0.32
N SER A 43 16.21 8.32 0.79
CA SER A 43 15.38 8.25 2.01
C SER A 43 14.98 9.67 2.41
N LEU A 44 13.67 9.91 2.50
CA LEU A 44 13.10 11.18 2.88
C LEU A 44 12.61 11.13 4.32
N ALA A 45 13.03 12.13 5.10
CA ALA A 45 12.36 12.49 6.34
C ALA A 45 11.08 13.29 6.06
N CYS A 46 10.24 13.41 7.09
CA CYS A 46 9.00 14.16 7.03
C CYS A 46 9.16 15.57 6.43
N GLY A 47 8.24 16.00 5.56
CA GLY A 47 8.33 17.27 4.83
C GLY A 47 9.15 17.19 3.53
N GLY A 48 9.82 16.07 3.29
CA GLY A 48 10.65 15.84 2.12
C GLY A 48 9.89 15.87 0.80
N THR A 49 10.61 16.22 -0.27
CA THR A 49 10.12 16.18 -1.64
C THR A 49 11.06 15.33 -2.48
N THR A 50 10.52 14.45 -3.33
CA THR A 50 11.30 13.65 -4.27
C THR A 50 10.69 13.68 -5.66
N SER A 51 11.56 13.61 -6.66
CA SER A 51 11.24 13.24 -8.04
C SER A 51 12.01 12.01 -8.49
N GLU A 52 12.65 11.29 -7.57
CA GLU A 52 13.41 10.07 -7.87
C GLU A 52 12.56 8.82 -7.65
N ASN A 53 12.75 7.86 -8.54
CA ASN A 53 12.13 6.54 -8.38
C ASN A 53 12.86 5.73 -7.29
N CYS A 54 12.17 4.78 -6.67
CA CYS A 54 12.68 3.98 -5.54
C CYS A 54 13.10 4.84 -4.35
N THR A 55 12.25 5.81 -3.97
CA THR A 55 12.47 6.65 -2.79
C THR A 55 11.73 6.05 -1.59
N TYR A 56 12.36 6.07 -0.42
CA TYR A 56 11.78 5.59 0.83
C TYR A 56 11.30 6.77 1.69
N LEU A 57 10.07 6.70 2.17
CA LEU A 57 9.53 7.62 3.16
C LEU A 57 9.73 6.99 4.53
N VAL A 58 10.53 7.63 5.38
CA VAL A 58 10.98 7.00 6.62
C VAL A 58 10.59 7.80 7.85
N GLN A 59 10.13 7.08 8.86
CA GLN A 59 10.08 7.53 10.24
C GLN A 59 10.48 6.37 11.13
N ALA A 60 11.62 6.54 11.82
CA ALA A 60 12.02 5.64 12.88
C ALA A 60 10.97 5.62 14.00
N SER A 61 10.94 4.53 14.76
CA SER A 61 10.01 4.34 15.87
C SER A 61 10.06 5.54 16.83
N THR A 62 8.94 6.26 16.93
CA THR A 62 8.81 7.45 17.79
C THR A 62 7.40 7.56 18.34
N SER A 63 7.27 8.00 19.58
CA SER A 63 5.97 8.37 20.16
C SER A 63 5.66 9.86 20.00
N THR A 64 6.63 10.65 19.54
CA THR A 64 6.56 12.10 19.32
C THR A 64 7.07 12.44 17.92
N PRO A 65 6.24 12.28 16.87
CA PRO A 65 6.57 12.73 15.53
C PRO A 65 6.92 14.22 15.53
N THR A 66 7.90 14.63 14.73
CA THR A 66 8.41 16.02 14.72
C THR A 66 7.50 16.99 13.95
N ALA A 67 6.52 16.47 13.20
CA ALA A 67 5.56 17.26 12.43
C ALA A 67 4.21 16.55 12.34
N ASP A 68 3.14 17.36 12.40
CA ASP A 68 1.76 16.95 12.19
C ASP A 68 0.99 18.10 11.47
N PRO A 69 0.40 17.88 10.28
CA PRO A 69 0.50 16.65 9.49
C PRO A 69 1.91 16.46 8.95
N CYS A 70 2.39 15.22 8.98
CA CYS A 70 3.62 14.86 8.30
C CYS A 70 3.36 14.57 6.82
N THR A 71 3.79 15.45 5.92
CA THR A 71 3.50 15.33 4.49
C THR A 71 4.75 15.19 3.64
N PHE A 72 4.78 14.18 2.78
CA PHE A 72 5.79 13.97 1.75
C PHE A 72 5.24 14.39 0.39
N THR A 73 6.11 14.93 -0.46
CA THR A 73 5.75 15.31 -1.84
C THR A 73 6.44 14.40 -2.84
N ILE A 74 5.65 13.74 -3.69
CA ILE A 74 6.14 12.78 -4.67
C ILE A 74 5.80 13.30 -6.07
N CYS A 75 6.81 13.72 -6.81
CA CYS A 75 6.67 14.18 -8.19
C CYS A 75 7.10 13.07 -9.16
N LYS A 76 6.52 13.06 -10.36
CA LYS A 76 6.90 12.07 -11.38
C LYS A 76 8.37 12.24 -11.76
N CYS A 77 9.10 11.14 -11.83
CA CYS A 77 10.50 11.14 -12.28
C CYS A 77 10.64 11.34 -13.79
N SER A 78 9.56 11.14 -14.54
CA SER A 78 9.47 11.43 -15.97
C SER A 78 8.01 11.66 -16.39
N SER A 79 7.78 12.26 -17.56
CA SER A 79 6.43 12.43 -18.10
C SER A 79 5.72 11.09 -18.35
N ASN A 80 6.46 10.02 -18.62
CA ASN A 80 5.95 8.69 -18.96
C ASN A 80 5.64 7.80 -17.73
N ILE A 81 5.48 8.36 -16.53
CA ILE A 81 4.97 7.58 -15.38
C ILE A 81 3.44 7.56 -15.42
N CYS A 82 2.82 6.41 -15.20
CA CYS A 82 1.35 6.29 -15.14
C CYS A 82 0.84 5.80 -13.78
N ARG A 83 1.67 5.09 -13.01
CA ARG A 83 1.27 4.45 -11.75
C ARG A 83 2.34 4.68 -10.69
N ILE A 84 1.92 4.94 -9.45
CA ILE A 84 2.81 5.08 -8.30
C ILE A 84 2.37 4.08 -7.24
N ARG A 85 3.26 3.16 -6.88
CA ARG A 85 3.06 2.15 -5.84
C ARG A 85 3.82 2.56 -4.59
N LEU A 86 3.17 2.38 -3.45
CA LEU A 86 3.73 2.55 -2.12
C LEU A 86 3.72 1.18 -1.45
N ASP A 87 4.89 0.60 -1.25
CA ASP A 87 5.08 -0.68 -0.55
C ASP A 87 5.42 -0.41 0.91
N PHE A 88 4.65 -1.01 1.83
CA PHE A 88 4.79 -0.81 3.27
C PHE A 88 5.75 -1.84 3.87
N THR A 89 7.05 -1.65 3.68
CA THR A 89 8.10 -2.49 4.28
C THR A 89 7.97 -2.51 5.81
N THR A 90 7.62 -1.37 6.40
CA THR A 90 7.13 -1.27 7.77
C THR A 90 6.04 -0.22 7.81
N PHE A 91 4.93 -0.51 8.50
CA PHE A 91 3.87 0.45 8.74
C PHE A 91 3.11 0.07 10.00
N SER A 92 3.26 0.90 11.04
CA SER A 92 2.52 0.79 12.28
C SER A 92 2.30 2.19 12.86
N ILE A 93 1.04 2.61 12.87
CA ILE A 93 0.58 3.85 13.55
C ILE A 93 -0.60 3.50 14.47
N ALA A 94 -1.19 4.47 15.17
CA ALA A 94 -2.38 4.22 15.98
C ALA A 94 -3.47 3.53 15.16
N GLY A 95 -4.08 2.49 15.74
CA GLY A 95 -5.18 1.77 15.12
C GLY A 95 -6.46 2.62 15.01
N PRO A 96 -7.48 2.11 14.31
CA PRO A 96 -8.79 2.74 14.26
C PRO A 96 -9.47 2.72 15.63
N THR A 97 -10.52 3.53 15.77
CA THR A 97 -11.42 3.51 16.93
C THR A 97 -11.94 2.08 17.14
N VAL A 98 -11.67 1.52 18.32
CA VAL A 98 -12.18 0.20 18.74
C VAL A 98 -13.40 0.39 19.63
N GLY A 99 -14.43 -0.42 19.42
CA GLY A 99 -15.61 -0.43 20.28
C GLY A 99 -16.28 -1.79 20.27
N THR A 100 -17.02 -2.10 21.32
CA THR A 100 -17.97 -3.22 21.32
C THR A 100 -19.29 -2.67 20.83
N ALA A 101 -19.61 -2.81 19.54
CA ALA A 101 -20.95 -2.48 19.08
C ALA A 101 -21.94 -3.36 19.86
N SER A 102 -22.68 -2.78 20.80
CA SER A 102 -23.93 -3.38 21.24
C SER A 102 -24.86 -3.39 20.04
N VAL A 103 -25.16 -4.58 19.53
CA VAL A 103 -26.12 -4.86 18.46
C VAL A 103 -27.43 -4.13 18.80
N GLY A 104 -27.67 -2.95 18.22
CA GLY A 104 -28.83 -2.14 18.58
C GLY A 104 -28.90 -0.73 18.00
N ALA A 105 -27.78 -0.13 17.58
CA ALA A 105 -27.82 1.21 16.98
C ALA A 105 -27.98 1.12 15.44
N ASN A 106 -29.22 0.93 14.98
CA ASN A 106 -29.63 1.33 13.62
C ASN A 106 -29.70 2.88 13.57
N THR A 107 -28.54 3.52 13.69
CA THR A 107 -28.42 4.94 13.42
C THR A 107 -27.32 5.09 12.39
N ASP A 108 -27.76 5.27 11.15
CA ASP A 108 -27.01 5.71 9.97
C ASP A 108 -26.41 7.12 10.20
N THR A 109 -25.58 7.25 11.21
CA THR A 109 -24.80 8.46 11.47
C THR A 109 -23.40 8.24 10.93
N ILE A 110 -23.22 8.58 9.64
CA ILE A 110 -21.95 8.68 8.91
C ILE A 110 -21.13 9.91 9.41
N ASN A 111 -21.11 10.17 10.72
CA ASN A 111 -20.31 11.25 11.30
C ASN A 111 -19.11 10.62 12.01
N GLY A 112 -17.91 11.05 11.64
CA GLY A 112 -16.64 10.44 12.06
C GLY A 112 -16.55 10.18 13.56
N GLY A 113 -15.94 9.03 13.90
CA GLY A 113 -15.90 8.50 15.27
C GLY A 113 -16.56 7.13 15.42
N ALA A 114 -16.96 6.49 14.32
CA ALA A 114 -17.47 5.13 14.32
C ALA A 114 -16.34 4.11 14.53
N ILE A 115 -16.72 2.89 14.94
CA ILE A 115 -15.76 1.78 15.03
C ILE A 115 -15.16 1.55 13.63
N GLY A 116 -13.84 1.39 13.57
CA GLY A 116 -13.10 1.26 12.30
C GLY A 116 -12.64 2.60 11.70
N ASP A 117 -13.04 3.75 12.24
CA ASP A 117 -12.53 5.04 11.78
C ASP A 117 -11.15 5.36 12.36
N CYS A 118 -10.27 5.85 11.50
CA CYS A 118 -8.92 6.31 11.81
C CYS A 118 -8.93 7.74 12.36
N THR A 119 -9.37 7.87 13.62
CA THR A 119 -9.53 9.16 14.31
C THR A 119 -8.26 9.62 15.02
N SER A 120 -7.42 8.69 15.50
CA SER A 120 -6.17 9.00 16.21
C SER A 120 -5.05 9.29 15.22
N ASP A 121 -4.60 8.28 14.48
CA ASP A 121 -3.64 8.48 13.41
C ASP A 121 -4.31 8.15 12.07
N SER A 122 -3.81 8.77 11.00
CA SER A 122 -4.30 8.53 9.64
C SER A 122 -3.17 8.63 8.62
N PHE A 123 -3.34 7.94 7.51
CA PHE A 123 -2.47 8.03 6.34
C PHE A 123 -3.30 8.01 5.06
N SER A 124 -2.96 8.87 4.10
CA SER A 124 -3.53 8.83 2.75
C SER A 124 -2.56 9.40 1.72
N VAL A 125 -2.81 9.08 0.45
CA VAL A 125 -2.04 9.53 -0.70
C VAL A 125 -2.96 10.20 -1.71
N THR A 126 -2.66 11.44 -2.07
CA THR A 126 -3.44 12.15 -3.08
C THR A 126 -3.12 11.65 -4.49
N SER A 127 -4.09 11.74 -5.39
CA SER A 127 -3.85 11.70 -6.83
C SER A 127 -4.62 12.83 -7.51
N PRO A 128 -3.98 14.00 -7.72
CA PRO A 128 -4.67 15.15 -8.31
C PRO A 128 -5.31 14.81 -9.66
N GLY A 129 -6.61 15.08 -9.82
CA GLY A 129 -7.37 14.76 -11.03
C GLY A 129 -7.79 13.29 -11.17
N ASN A 130 -7.46 12.43 -10.20
CA ASN A 130 -7.93 11.04 -10.13
C ASN A 130 -8.42 10.71 -8.71
N ASN A 131 -8.72 9.43 -8.46
CA ASN A 131 -9.02 8.93 -7.13
C ASN A 131 -7.71 8.74 -6.34
N GLY A 132 -7.58 9.43 -5.21
CA GLY A 132 -6.50 9.17 -4.25
C GLY A 132 -6.71 7.85 -3.51
N SER A 133 -5.80 7.53 -2.59
CA SER A 133 -5.97 6.39 -1.70
C SER A 133 -7.11 6.65 -0.69
N PRO A 134 -7.71 5.58 -0.12
CA PRO A 134 -8.48 5.72 1.09
C PRO A 134 -7.60 6.20 2.24
N LEU A 135 -8.24 6.69 3.30
CA LEU A 135 -7.60 6.99 4.56
C LEU A 135 -7.47 5.70 5.39
N ILE A 136 -6.25 5.36 5.81
CA ILE A 136 -5.92 4.13 6.54
C ILE A 136 -5.16 4.43 7.83
N CYS A 137 -5.10 3.46 8.74
CA CYS A 137 -4.36 3.55 10.00
C CYS A 137 -4.01 2.16 10.54
N GLY A 138 -3.37 2.08 11.71
CA GLY A 138 -3.00 0.82 12.34
C GLY A 138 -1.84 0.09 11.66
N PHE A 139 -1.91 -1.25 11.62
CA PHE A 139 -0.84 -2.11 11.14
C PHE A 139 -1.03 -2.49 9.66
N ASN A 140 -0.09 -2.13 8.80
CA ASN A 140 -0.16 -2.40 7.36
C ASN A 140 1.15 -2.93 6.76
N THR A 141 2.09 -3.36 7.60
CA THR A 141 3.36 -3.93 7.14
C THR A 141 3.13 -5.10 6.18
N GLY A 142 3.87 -5.13 5.08
CA GLY A 142 3.76 -6.14 4.02
C GLY A 142 2.62 -5.91 3.03
N GLN A 143 1.80 -4.88 3.21
CA GLN A 143 0.81 -4.46 2.21
C GLN A 143 1.37 -3.37 1.30
N HIS A 144 0.60 -3.00 0.28
CA HIS A 144 0.91 -1.89 -0.61
C HIS A 144 -0.35 -1.16 -1.05
N MET A 145 -0.17 0.02 -1.62
CA MET A 145 -1.21 0.72 -2.36
C MET A 145 -0.66 1.29 -3.66
N ILE A 146 -1.52 1.45 -4.65
CA ILE A 146 -1.19 2.02 -5.96
C ILE A 146 -2.19 3.13 -6.27
N VAL A 147 -1.67 4.27 -6.69
CA VAL A 147 -2.46 5.41 -7.17
C VAL A 147 -2.09 5.69 -8.63
N ASP A 148 -3.08 6.15 -9.40
CA ASP A 148 -2.82 6.71 -10.73
C ASP A 148 -1.94 7.94 -10.58
N SER A 149 -0.97 8.12 -11.48
CA SER A 149 -0.12 9.30 -11.46
C SER A 149 -0.85 10.50 -12.06
N SER A 150 -0.45 11.71 -11.66
CA SER A 150 -0.94 12.97 -12.24
C SER A 150 0.19 13.87 -12.71
N ALA A 151 -0.13 14.92 -13.47
CA ALA A 151 0.86 15.94 -13.82
C ALA A 151 1.35 16.75 -12.60
N LEU A 152 0.53 16.84 -11.55
CA LEU A 152 0.88 17.47 -10.28
C LEU A 152 1.54 16.45 -9.34
N CYS A 153 2.32 16.95 -8.38
CA CYS A 153 2.92 16.07 -7.38
C CYS A 153 1.87 15.52 -6.42
N HIS A 154 2.04 14.26 -6.07
CA HIS A 154 1.25 13.54 -5.08
C HIS A 154 1.70 13.91 -3.68
N LYS A 155 0.77 13.84 -2.72
CA LYS A 155 1.04 14.08 -1.29
C LYS A 155 0.73 12.81 -0.53
N ALA A 156 1.75 12.23 0.11
CA ALA A 156 1.57 11.15 1.07
C ALA A 156 1.58 11.79 2.46
N SER A 157 0.42 11.83 3.12
CA SER A 157 0.20 12.62 4.32
C SER A 157 -0.20 11.72 5.48
N PHE A 158 0.51 11.87 6.59
CA PHE A 158 0.15 11.31 7.87
C PHE A 158 -0.43 12.41 8.77
N GLY A 159 -1.53 12.10 9.44
CA GLY A 159 -2.01 12.86 10.59
C GLY A 159 -1.75 12.08 11.86
N PHE A 160 -1.23 12.73 12.90
CA PHE A 160 -0.96 12.13 14.19
C PHE A 160 -1.72 12.88 15.28
N SER A 161 -2.68 12.22 15.90
CA SER A 161 -3.44 12.78 17.02
C SER A 161 -3.59 11.75 18.15
N GLY A 162 -3.99 12.23 19.33
CA GLY A 162 -4.18 11.38 20.51
C GLY A 162 -2.91 11.06 21.30
N THR A 163 -2.95 9.98 22.09
CA THR A 163 -1.89 9.59 23.03
C THR A 163 -0.61 9.15 22.30
N ALA A 164 0.54 9.27 22.98
CA ALA A 164 1.86 8.92 22.49
C ALA A 164 2.02 7.39 22.27
N VAL A 165 1.42 6.86 21.20
CA VAL A 165 1.71 5.51 20.70
C VAL A 165 2.96 5.53 19.84
N SER A 166 3.71 4.43 19.85
CA SER A 166 4.89 4.29 18.99
C SER A 166 4.45 4.17 17.53
N ARG A 167 4.96 5.06 16.69
CA ARG A 167 4.68 5.17 15.27
C ARG A 167 5.96 4.89 14.51
N GLN A 168 5.88 4.04 13.50
CA GLN A 168 7.01 3.72 12.64
C GLN A 168 6.51 3.41 11.24
N PHE A 169 7.22 3.92 10.24
CA PHE A 169 7.00 3.51 8.86
C PHE A 169 8.28 3.57 8.04
N ASP A 170 8.37 2.64 7.11
CA ASP A 170 9.35 2.58 6.03
C ASP A 170 8.57 2.20 4.77
N ILE A 171 8.37 3.16 3.88
CA ILE A 171 7.51 3.04 2.71
C ILE A 171 8.31 3.27 1.45
N LYS A 172 8.42 2.25 0.60
CA LYS A 172 9.08 2.36 -0.70
C LYS A 172 8.11 2.89 -1.74
N VAL A 173 8.49 3.98 -2.39
CA VAL A 173 7.75 4.58 -3.51
C VAL A 173 8.38 4.12 -4.83
N THR A 174 7.60 3.38 -5.62
CA THR A 174 7.96 2.90 -6.95
C THR A 174 7.05 3.54 -8.00
N GLN A 175 7.66 4.15 -9.01
CA GLN A 175 6.98 4.79 -10.14
C GLN A 175 7.09 3.88 -11.37
N PHE A 176 5.96 3.55 -11.98
CA PHE A 176 5.90 2.67 -13.15
C PHE A 176 5.60 3.47 -14.41
N ALA A 177 6.31 3.13 -15.48
CA ALA A 177 6.08 3.70 -16.78
C ALA A 177 4.70 3.32 -17.32
N CYS A 178 4.14 4.14 -18.21
CA CYS A 178 2.91 3.78 -18.91
C CYS A 178 3.15 2.51 -19.73
N GLY A 179 2.25 1.52 -19.56
CA GLY A 179 2.37 0.19 -20.17
C GLY A 179 3.16 -0.83 -19.34
N ASP A 180 3.79 -0.45 -18.22
CA ASP A 180 4.41 -1.42 -17.31
C ASP A 180 3.33 -2.16 -16.51
N GLU A 181 3.17 -3.45 -16.82
CA GLU A 181 2.14 -4.31 -16.23
C GLU A 181 2.28 -4.43 -14.72
N ARG A 182 3.48 -4.26 -14.16
CA ARG A 182 3.72 -4.34 -12.70
C ARG A 182 3.03 -3.22 -11.92
N GLY A 183 2.69 -2.12 -12.58
CA GLY A 183 1.90 -1.03 -12.01
C GLY A 183 0.40 -1.34 -11.89
N GLY A 184 -0.05 -2.45 -12.49
CA GLY A 184 -1.44 -2.85 -12.57
C GLY A 184 -2.30 -1.90 -13.40
N PRO A 185 -3.57 -2.29 -13.68
CA PRO A 185 -4.50 -1.45 -14.42
C PRO A 185 -4.82 -0.14 -13.71
N PRO A 186 -5.16 0.94 -14.45
CA PRO A 186 -5.64 2.19 -13.86
C PRO A 186 -6.81 1.99 -12.90
N GLY A 187 -6.85 2.76 -11.82
CA GLY A 187 -7.87 2.68 -10.76
C GLY A 187 -7.76 1.52 -9.77
N CYS A 188 -6.86 0.54 -9.97
CA CYS A 188 -6.66 -0.54 -9.00
C CYS A 188 -5.81 -0.05 -7.81
N LEU A 189 -6.35 -0.17 -6.59
CA LEU A 189 -5.65 0.25 -5.36
C LEU A 189 -4.61 -0.76 -4.89
N GLN A 190 -4.87 -2.05 -5.04
CA GLN A 190 -3.89 -3.12 -4.80
C GLN A 190 -3.79 -3.97 -6.06
N TYR A 191 -2.58 -4.43 -6.38
CA TYR A 191 -2.32 -5.29 -7.52
C TYR A 191 -1.23 -6.30 -7.16
N PHE A 192 -1.55 -7.58 -7.32
CA PHE A 192 -0.68 -8.70 -6.96
C PHE A 192 -0.34 -9.48 -8.22
N THR A 193 0.94 -9.77 -8.41
CA THR A 193 1.47 -10.49 -9.58
C THR A 193 2.06 -11.85 -9.24
N GLY A 194 2.20 -12.19 -7.94
CA GLY A 194 2.72 -13.49 -7.53
C GLY A 194 1.70 -14.58 -7.84
N ASN A 195 2.16 -15.80 -8.15
CA ASN A 195 1.29 -16.95 -8.44
C ASN A 195 0.49 -17.44 -7.23
N THR A 196 0.97 -17.15 -6.02
CA THR A 196 0.29 -17.43 -4.76
C THR A 196 0.43 -16.24 -3.82
N GLY A 197 -0.60 -15.96 -3.03
CA GLY A 197 -0.51 -14.89 -2.05
C GLY A 197 -1.75 -14.73 -1.20
N LYS A 198 -1.70 -13.72 -0.35
CA LYS A 198 -2.81 -13.24 0.47
C LYS A 198 -2.99 -11.76 0.20
N PHE A 199 -4.23 -11.33 0.02
CA PHE A 199 -4.60 -9.93 0.10
C PHE A 199 -5.55 -9.75 1.28
N ALA A 200 -5.51 -8.57 1.87
CA ALA A 200 -6.34 -8.25 3.02
C ALA A 200 -6.74 -6.78 2.97
N SER A 201 -7.77 -6.43 3.74
CA SER A 201 -8.04 -5.04 4.03
C SER A 201 -6.86 -4.41 4.79
N PHE A 202 -6.76 -3.09 4.72
CA PHE A 202 -5.86 -2.36 5.60
C PHE A 202 -6.24 -2.59 7.07
N ASN A 203 -5.24 -2.61 7.95
CA ASN A 203 -5.37 -2.95 9.36
C ASN A 203 -5.95 -4.35 9.65
N PHE A 204 -5.82 -5.30 8.72
CA PHE A 204 -6.28 -6.67 8.97
C PHE A 204 -5.44 -7.34 10.08
N PRO A 205 -6.06 -7.99 11.08
CA PRO A 205 -5.35 -8.61 12.18
C PRO A 205 -4.50 -9.80 11.69
N THR A 206 -3.20 -9.76 11.94
CA THR A 206 -2.25 -10.82 11.52
C THR A 206 -2.12 -11.97 12.53
N THR A 207 -2.69 -11.82 13.73
CA THR A 207 -2.59 -12.80 14.84
C THR A 207 -3.95 -13.19 15.44
N GLY A 208 -5.06 -12.72 14.88
CA GLY A 208 -6.41 -12.97 15.41
C GLY A 208 -7.06 -14.20 14.80
N THR A 209 -7.44 -15.17 15.63
CA THR A 209 -8.18 -16.39 15.23
C THR A 209 -9.66 -16.15 14.95
N ALA A 210 -10.17 -14.93 15.14
CA ALA A 210 -11.56 -14.56 14.93
C ALA A 210 -11.69 -13.18 14.30
N VAL A 211 -12.34 -13.13 13.13
CA VAL A 211 -12.93 -11.91 12.58
C VAL A 211 -14.26 -11.74 13.31
N THR A 212 -14.32 -10.88 14.32
CA THR A 212 -15.61 -10.45 14.86
C THR A 212 -16.28 -9.62 13.77
N ALA A 213 -17.41 -10.10 13.23
CA ALA A 213 -18.24 -9.35 12.30
C ALA A 213 -18.71 -8.07 12.99
N ASP A 214 -17.95 -7.00 12.83
CA ASP A 214 -18.36 -5.68 13.28
C ASP A 214 -19.28 -5.09 12.22
N GLY A 215 -20.43 -4.58 12.63
CA GLY A 215 -21.52 -4.12 11.77
C GLY A 215 -21.22 -2.87 10.95
N ALA A 216 -19.96 -2.42 10.92
CA ALA A 216 -19.50 -1.20 10.26
C ALA A 216 -18.34 -1.48 9.26
N GLN A 217 -18.31 -2.65 8.62
CA GLN A 217 -17.30 -2.94 7.62
C GLN A 217 -17.60 -2.19 6.32
N LYS A 218 -16.75 -1.19 5.96
CA LYS A 218 -16.86 -0.52 4.65
C LYS A 218 -16.71 -1.58 3.54
N PRO A 219 -17.64 -1.64 2.55
CA PRO A 219 -17.57 -2.67 1.52
C PRO A 219 -16.28 -2.52 0.71
N PHE A 220 -15.54 -3.61 0.54
CA PHE A 220 -14.39 -3.66 -0.37
C PHE A 220 -14.81 -4.35 -1.67
N ARG A 221 -14.31 -3.83 -2.80
CA ARG A 221 -14.55 -4.41 -4.13
C ARG A 221 -13.33 -5.20 -4.56
N VAL A 222 -13.51 -6.49 -4.83
CA VAL A 222 -12.50 -7.33 -5.49
C VAL A 222 -12.81 -7.33 -6.99
N VAL A 223 -11.80 -7.07 -7.82
CA VAL A 223 -11.90 -7.14 -9.28
C VAL A 223 -10.86 -8.13 -9.77
N PHE A 224 -11.34 -9.24 -10.35
CA PHE A 224 -10.48 -10.18 -11.06
C PHE A 224 -10.31 -9.69 -12.50
N LYS A 225 -9.06 -9.51 -12.91
CA LYS A 225 -8.69 -9.22 -14.30
C LYS A 225 -8.15 -10.50 -14.89
N THR A 226 -8.93 -11.09 -15.77
CA THR A 226 -8.55 -12.23 -16.60
C THR A 226 -7.74 -11.71 -17.80
N ASP A 227 -6.81 -12.51 -18.32
CA ASP A 227 -6.13 -12.18 -19.57
C ASP A 227 -7.05 -12.39 -20.78
N SER A 228 -6.54 -12.08 -21.98
CA SER A 228 -7.34 -12.06 -23.21
C SER A 228 -7.72 -13.45 -23.74
N ASP A 229 -7.10 -14.49 -23.21
CA ASP A 229 -7.24 -15.89 -23.62
C ASP A 229 -8.04 -16.74 -22.61
N GLU A 230 -8.53 -16.14 -21.52
CA GLU A 230 -9.49 -16.81 -20.65
C GLU A 230 -10.81 -17.07 -21.39
N ALA A 231 -11.23 -18.34 -21.42
CA ALA A 231 -12.40 -18.78 -22.16
C ALA A 231 -13.69 -18.17 -21.58
N LEU A 232 -14.22 -17.13 -22.23
CA LEU A 232 -15.49 -16.48 -21.89
C LEU A 232 -16.74 -17.32 -22.23
N GLY A 233 -16.57 -18.62 -22.48
CA GLY A 233 -17.67 -19.52 -22.78
C GLY A 233 -18.50 -19.78 -21.54
N ALA A 234 -19.80 -19.47 -21.58
CA ALA A 234 -20.74 -19.97 -20.58
C ALA A 234 -20.68 -21.51 -20.60
N GLY A 235 -20.04 -22.12 -19.61
CA GLY A 235 -20.15 -23.56 -19.38
C GLY A 235 -21.63 -23.89 -19.18
N THR A 236 -22.24 -24.60 -20.12
CA THR A 236 -23.67 -24.95 -20.09
C THR A 236 -23.99 -26.13 -19.19
N ASP A 237 -23.01 -26.70 -18.49
CA ASP A 237 -23.19 -27.89 -17.66
C ASP A 237 -23.00 -27.60 -16.17
N ALA A 238 -23.82 -28.28 -15.35
CA ALA A 238 -23.89 -28.14 -13.90
C ALA A 238 -22.61 -28.55 -13.14
N ILE A 239 -21.52 -28.86 -13.84
CA ILE A 239 -20.18 -29.06 -13.27
C ILE A 239 -19.44 -27.70 -13.15
N ALA A 240 -19.95 -26.62 -13.76
CA ALA A 240 -19.32 -25.30 -13.81
C ALA A 240 -20.03 -24.20 -12.97
N SER A 241 -20.98 -24.55 -12.09
CA SER A 241 -21.69 -23.56 -11.25
C SER A 241 -21.96 -24.09 -9.84
N GLU A 242 -21.08 -23.72 -8.91
CA GLU A 242 -21.13 -24.10 -7.48
C GLU A 242 -22.32 -23.47 -6.71
N GLN A 243 -23.11 -22.60 -7.35
CA GLN A 243 -24.31 -22.00 -6.74
C GLN A 243 -25.47 -22.99 -6.57
N LYS A 244 -25.38 -24.20 -7.13
CA LYS A 244 -26.48 -25.17 -7.17
C LYS A 244 -26.45 -26.24 -6.08
N GLU A 245 -25.39 -26.33 -5.29
CA GLU A 245 -25.29 -27.35 -4.23
C GLU A 245 -25.26 -26.73 -2.83
N SER A 246 -26.00 -27.35 -1.90
CA SER A 246 -26.09 -26.91 -0.51
C SER A 246 -24.81 -27.29 0.25
N PRO A 247 -24.18 -26.39 1.02
CA PRO A 247 -24.62 -25.04 1.38
C PRO A 247 -24.08 -24.01 0.36
N ALA A 248 -24.94 -23.58 -0.57
CA ALA A 248 -24.55 -22.70 -1.66
C ALA A 248 -24.03 -21.35 -1.15
N GLY A 249 -22.84 -20.96 -1.59
CA GLY A 249 -22.24 -19.65 -1.35
C GLY A 249 -21.41 -19.57 -0.05
N ILE A 250 -20.10 -19.38 -0.21
CA ILE A 250 -19.21 -19.11 0.92
C ILE A 250 -19.51 -17.72 1.47
N ILE A 251 -20.06 -17.67 2.69
CA ILE A 251 -20.08 -16.47 3.53
C ILE A 251 -18.66 -16.23 4.04
N GLY A 252 -18.04 -15.14 3.59
CA GLY A 252 -16.82 -14.55 4.14
C GLY A 252 -15.57 -15.42 4.05
N PHE A 253 -14.67 -15.15 3.10
CA PHE A 253 -13.41 -15.90 3.02
C PHE A 253 -12.17 -15.04 2.78
N HIS A 254 -11.15 -15.42 3.53
CA HIS A 254 -9.74 -15.21 3.29
C HIS A 254 -9.35 -16.00 2.03
N LEU A 255 -9.02 -15.27 0.97
CA LEU A 255 -8.64 -15.83 -0.31
C LEU A 255 -7.13 -16.11 -0.33
N ASN A 256 -6.77 -17.39 -0.11
CA ASN A 256 -5.53 -17.90 -0.66
C ASN A 256 -5.80 -18.16 -2.14
N TYR A 257 -5.10 -17.47 -3.02
CA TYR A 257 -5.15 -17.80 -4.44
C TYR A 257 -3.88 -18.58 -4.80
N ALA A 258 -4.05 -19.56 -5.69
CA ALA A 258 -2.96 -20.25 -6.35
C ALA A 258 -3.34 -20.31 -7.83
N LEU A 259 -2.45 -19.84 -8.70
CA LEU A 259 -2.51 -20.15 -10.12
C LEU A 259 -2.20 -21.64 -10.28
N GLN A 260 -3.12 -22.38 -10.88
CA GLN A 260 -2.83 -23.74 -11.35
C GLN A 260 -2.05 -23.60 -12.66
N ASP A 261 -0.87 -24.24 -12.73
CA ASP A 261 -0.07 -24.26 -13.96
C ASP A 261 -0.90 -24.81 -15.13
N CYS A 262 -0.68 -24.22 -16.31
CA CYS A 262 -1.33 -24.54 -17.57
C CYS A 262 -1.36 -26.04 -17.91
#